data_AF-A0A2S1M315-F1
#
_entry.id   AF-A0A2S1M315-F1
#
_cell.length_a   1.000
_cell.length_b   1.000
_cell.length_c   1.000
_cell.angle_alpha   90.00
_cell.angle_beta   90.00
_cell.angle_gamma   90.00
#
_symmetry.space_group_name_H-M   'P 1'
#
loop_
_entity.id
_entity.type
_entity.pdbx_description
1 polymer ?
#
loop_
_entity_poly.entity_id
_entity_poly.type
_entity_poly.pdbx_seq_one_letter_code
_entity_poly.pdbx_strand_id
1 'polypeptide(L)'
;NFRGSGRCMTDANGNYVFYTIKPGAYPWGNHFNAWRPNHIHLSLFGPGFATRLVTQMYFPGDPLLELDPIFLETQDASARERLISKFSIEKTEEGFALGYQF
;
A
#
# COMPACT_ATOMS: atom_id res chain seq x y z
N ASN A 1 13.72 -16.12 -5.73
CA ASN A 1 14.53 -15.25 -4.84
C ASN A 1 13.74 -14.12 -4.17
N PHE A 2 12.40 -14.17 -4.09
CA PHE A 2 11.59 -13.12 -3.44
C PHE A 2 10.49 -13.75 -2.57
N ARG A 3 10.35 -13.32 -1.30
CA ARG A 3 9.35 -13.84 -0.36
C ARG A 3 8.10 -12.95 -0.27
N GLY A 4 8.23 -11.63 -0.47
CA GLY A 4 7.10 -10.70 -0.42
C GLY A 4 6.58 -10.36 0.98
N SER A 5 7.36 -10.57 2.03
CA SER A 5 6.99 -10.21 3.41
C SER A 5 8.14 -9.59 4.19
N GLY A 6 7.81 -8.70 5.12
CA GLY A 6 8.76 -8.01 5.99
C GLY A 6 8.07 -7.44 7.22
N ARG A 7 8.87 -7.09 8.24
CA ARG A 7 8.40 -6.40 9.45
C ARG A 7 9.49 -5.46 9.95
N CYS A 8 9.09 -4.34 10.52
CA CYS A 8 9.97 -3.43 11.25
C CYS A 8 9.21 -2.86 12.45
N MET A 9 9.94 -2.19 13.34
CA MET A 9 9.36 -1.33 14.37
C MET A 9 9.49 0.11 13.90
N THR A 10 8.52 0.95 14.23
CA THR A 10 8.65 2.38 14.00
C THR A 10 9.75 2.96 14.89
N ASP A 11 10.42 4.00 14.42
CA ASP A 11 11.38 4.75 15.23
C ASP A 11 10.67 5.59 16.33
N ALA A 12 11.46 6.35 17.10
CA ALA A 12 10.95 7.20 18.17
C ALA A 12 10.03 8.34 17.69
N ASN A 13 10.09 8.68 16.40
CA ASN A 13 9.23 9.69 15.76
C ASN A 13 8.03 9.05 15.03
N GLY A 14 7.87 7.72 15.09
CA GLY A 14 6.79 6.99 14.43
C GLY A 14 7.06 6.64 12.96
N ASN A 15 8.26 6.88 12.42
CA ASN A 15 8.58 6.58 11.03
C ASN A 15 8.90 5.09 10.83
N TYR A 16 8.63 4.59 9.62
CA TYR A 16 9.05 3.27 9.17
C TYR A 16 9.54 3.33 7.72
N VAL A 17 10.40 2.38 7.32
CA VAL A 17 10.91 2.25 5.94
C VAL A 17 10.96 0.77 5.56
N PHE A 18 10.56 0.46 4.33
CA PHE A 18 10.72 -0.84 3.71
C PHE A 18 11.29 -0.68 2.29
N TYR A 19 12.21 -1.57 1.92
CA TYR A 19 12.59 -1.78 0.52
C TYR A 19 11.91 -3.03 -0.01
N THR A 20 11.30 -2.93 -1.18
CA THR A 20 10.63 -4.04 -1.84
C THR A 20 10.63 -3.83 -3.35
N ILE A 21 10.25 -4.87 -4.08
CA ILE A 21 9.88 -4.75 -5.49
C ILE A 21 8.43 -4.29 -5.57
N LYS A 22 8.14 -3.30 -6.43
CA LYS A 22 6.76 -2.85 -6.69
C LYS A 22 5.93 -4.06 -7.15
N PRO A 23 4.88 -4.45 -6.41
CA PRO A 23 4.06 -5.59 -6.79
C PRO A 23 3.32 -5.29 -8.10
N GLY A 24 3.14 -6.32 -8.92
CA GLY A 24 2.27 -6.26 -10.09
C GLY A 24 0.81 -6.54 -9.74
N ALA A 25 -0.10 -6.11 -10.61
CA ALA A 25 -1.51 -6.45 -10.55
C ALA A 25 -1.71 -7.96 -10.72
N TYR A 26 -2.78 -8.50 -10.14
CA TYR A 26 -3.12 -9.91 -10.25
C TYR A 26 -4.62 -10.15 -10.42
N PRO A 27 -5.03 -11.19 -11.17
CA PRO A 27 -6.42 -11.51 -11.40
C PRO A 27 -7.04 -12.21 -10.19
N TRP A 28 -8.35 -12.11 -10.03
CA TRP A 28 -9.09 -12.79 -8.97
C TRP A 28 -10.54 -13.10 -9.37
N GLY A 29 -11.16 -14.08 -8.71
CA GLY A 29 -12.47 -14.62 -9.09
C GLY A 29 -13.67 -13.86 -8.51
N ASN A 30 -13.75 -12.54 -8.69
CA ASN A 30 -14.84 -11.73 -8.11
C ASN A 30 -15.94 -11.34 -9.15
N HIS A 31 -15.55 -10.73 -10.27
CA HIS A 31 -16.44 -10.35 -11.37
C HIS A 31 -15.75 -10.62 -12.73
N PHE A 32 -16.43 -10.35 -13.84
CA PHE A 32 -15.86 -10.53 -15.18
C PHE A 32 -14.52 -9.78 -15.32
N ASN A 33 -13.44 -10.51 -15.63
CA ASN A 33 -12.10 -9.97 -15.80
C ASN A 33 -11.64 -9.06 -14.63
N ALA A 34 -11.85 -9.53 -13.39
CA ALA A 34 -11.45 -8.76 -12.21
C ALA A 34 -9.94 -8.83 -11.95
N TRP A 35 -9.33 -7.66 -11.71
CA TRP A 35 -7.92 -7.50 -11.35
C TRP A 35 -7.80 -6.66 -10.09
N ARG A 36 -6.81 -6.96 -9.25
CA ARG A 36 -6.42 -6.09 -8.13
C ARG A 36 -5.36 -5.09 -8.59
N PRO A 37 -5.45 -3.81 -8.21
CA PRO A 37 -4.40 -2.81 -8.46
C PRO A 37 -3.11 -3.22 -7.76
N ASN A 38 -1.99 -2.57 -8.09
CA ASN A 38 -0.75 -2.76 -7.37
C ASN A 38 -0.96 -2.31 -5.91
N HIS A 39 -0.72 -3.20 -4.94
CA HIS A 39 -0.92 -2.89 -3.53
C HIS A 39 0.02 -3.66 -2.60
N ILE A 40 0.24 -3.10 -1.41
CA ILE A 40 0.97 -3.73 -0.30
C ILE A 40 0.02 -3.87 0.89
N HIS A 41 -0.07 -5.08 1.44
CA HIS A 41 -0.80 -5.30 2.69
C HIS A 41 0.00 -4.79 3.89
N LEU A 42 -0.67 -4.08 4.79
CA LEU A 42 -0.09 -3.57 6.03
C LEU A 42 -0.87 -4.09 7.23
N SER A 43 -0.12 -4.40 8.29
CA SER A 43 -0.65 -4.85 9.57
C SER A 43 0.04 -4.09 10.68
N LEU A 44 -0.70 -3.24 11.38
CA LEU A 44 -0.20 -2.36 12.43
C LEU A 44 -0.71 -2.82 13.79
N PHE A 45 0.20 -2.82 14.76
CA PHE A 45 -0.08 -2.93 16.19
C PHE A 45 0.21 -1.55 16.80
N GLY A 46 -0.83 -0.80 17.14
CA GLY A 46 -0.69 0.47 17.84
C GLY A 46 -0.46 0.27 19.35
N PRO A 47 -0.59 1.34 20.17
CA PRO A 47 -0.28 1.29 21.60
C PRO A 47 -1.24 0.40 22.43
N GLY A 48 -2.34 -0.07 21.83
CA GLY A 48 -3.28 -0.96 22.49
C GLY A 48 -4.21 -1.69 21.52
N PHE A 49 -5.00 -2.64 22.03
CA PHE A 49 -5.82 -3.52 21.20
C PHE A 49 -6.82 -2.78 20.32
N ALA A 50 -7.43 -1.70 20.83
CA ALA A 50 -8.38 -0.87 20.08
C ALA A 50 -7.79 -0.20 18.83
N THR A 51 -6.45 -0.14 18.72
CA THR A 51 -5.73 0.47 17.59
C THR A 51 -5.16 -0.56 16.61
N ARG A 52 -5.55 -1.83 16.72
CA ARG A 52 -5.17 -2.88 15.77
C ARG A 52 -5.77 -2.59 14.39
N LEU A 53 -4.93 -2.50 13.35
CA LEU A 53 -5.38 -2.20 11.99
C LEU A 53 -4.72 -3.09 10.94
N VAL A 54 -5.53 -3.68 10.06
CA VAL A 54 -5.09 -4.27 8.79
C VAL A 54 -5.65 -3.43 7.66
N THR A 55 -4.80 -3.06 6.71
CA THR A 55 -5.19 -2.26 5.54
C THR A 55 -4.32 -2.59 4.32
N GLN A 56 -4.57 -1.91 3.21
CA GLN A 56 -3.80 -1.99 1.98
C GLN A 56 -3.36 -0.58 1.57
N MET A 57 -2.10 -0.45 1.16
CA MET A 57 -1.56 0.74 0.50
C MET A 57 -1.55 0.51 -1.02
N TYR A 58 -1.97 1.50 -1.80
CA TYR A 58 -1.98 1.49 -3.25
C TYR A 58 -0.96 2.49 -3.84
N PHE A 59 -0.72 2.40 -5.15
CA PHE A 59 0.20 3.29 -5.87
C PHE A 59 -0.55 4.37 -6.66
N PRO A 60 0.03 5.58 -6.80
CA PRO A 60 -0.62 6.67 -7.50
C PRO A 60 -0.71 6.39 -9.01
N GLY A 61 -1.83 6.77 -9.62
CA GLY A 61 -2.06 6.65 -11.06
C GLY A 61 -2.34 5.23 -11.56
N ASP A 62 -2.58 4.26 -10.67
CA ASP A 62 -2.93 2.90 -11.08
C ASP A 62 -4.37 2.87 -11.66
N PRO A 63 -4.56 2.52 -12.95
CA PRO A 63 -5.86 2.59 -13.61
C PRO A 63 -6.87 1.55 -13.07
N LEU A 64 -6.42 0.55 -12.32
CA LEU A 64 -7.29 -0.47 -11.74
C LEU A 64 -8.02 0.00 -10.48
N LEU A 65 -7.63 1.15 -9.89
CA LEU A 65 -8.26 1.66 -8.67
C LEU A 65 -9.76 1.91 -8.85
N GLU A 66 -10.15 2.54 -9.96
CA GLU A 66 -11.57 2.82 -10.27
C GLU A 66 -12.38 1.56 -10.56
N LEU A 67 -11.73 0.42 -10.73
CA LEU A 67 -12.34 -0.85 -11.09
C LEU A 67 -12.30 -1.88 -9.95
N ASP A 68 -11.56 -1.63 -8.86
CA ASP A 68 -11.38 -2.58 -7.75
C ASP A 68 -12.45 -2.41 -6.67
N PRO A 69 -13.39 -3.36 -6.53
CA PRO A 69 -14.43 -3.28 -5.50
C PRO A 69 -13.87 -3.20 -4.07
N ILE A 70 -12.69 -3.77 -3.80
CA ILE A 70 -12.06 -3.68 -2.46
C ILE A 70 -11.64 -2.24 -2.14
N PHE A 71 -11.01 -1.55 -3.09
CA PHE A 71 -10.66 -0.14 -2.93
C PHE A 71 -11.92 0.74 -2.84
N LEU A 72 -12.93 0.47 -3.68
CA LEU A 72 -14.18 1.21 -3.73
C LEU A 72 -15.07 1.00 -2.48
N GLU A 73 -14.92 -0.10 -1.75
CA GLU A 73 -15.65 -0.37 -0.50
C GLU A 73 -15.38 0.69 0.58
N THR A 74 -14.23 1.38 0.50
CA THR A 74 -14.01 2.59 1.29
C THR A 74 -14.86 3.72 0.72
N GLN A 75 -16.09 3.87 1.22
CA GLN A 75 -17.10 4.77 0.65
C GLN A 75 -16.72 6.26 0.74
N ASP A 76 -16.05 6.67 1.82
CA ASP A 76 -15.52 8.03 1.96
C ASP A 76 -14.34 8.23 1.00
N ALA A 77 -14.52 9.11 0.01
CA ALA A 77 -13.51 9.45 -0.98
C ALA A 77 -12.22 9.97 -0.33
N SER A 78 -12.32 10.79 0.73
CA SER A 78 -11.14 11.31 1.43
C SER A 78 -10.37 10.19 2.15
N ALA A 79 -11.08 9.20 2.70
CA ALA A 79 -10.46 8.03 3.32
C ALA A 79 -9.78 7.15 2.27
N ARG A 80 -10.42 7.01 1.12
CA ARG A 80 -9.90 6.24 -0.01
C ARG A 80 -8.62 6.87 -0.57
N GLU A 81 -8.55 8.18 -0.70
CA GLU A 81 -7.34 8.91 -1.10
C GLU A 81 -6.17 8.66 -0.14
N ARG A 82 -6.44 8.53 1.16
CA ARG A 82 -5.41 8.20 2.18
C ARG A 82 -4.87 6.77 2.04
N LEU A 83 -5.48 5.90 1.24
CA LEU A 83 -4.94 4.57 0.93
C LEU A 83 -3.96 4.60 -0.24
N ILE A 84 -3.87 5.71 -0.99
CA ILE A 84 -2.94 5.87 -2.12
C ILE A 84 -1.65 6.53 -1.63
N SER A 85 -0.52 5.85 -1.79
CA SER A 85 0.80 6.43 -1.54
C SER A 85 1.13 7.57 -2.49
N LYS A 86 2.06 8.44 -2.10
CA LYS A 86 2.55 9.56 -2.91
C LYS A 86 3.97 9.27 -3.35
N PHE A 87 4.23 9.39 -4.66
CA PHE A 87 5.61 9.40 -5.13
C PHE A 87 6.34 10.61 -4.53
N SER A 88 7.56 10.42 -4.05
CA SER A 88 8.40 11.49 -3.51
C SER A 88 9.81 11.36 -4.08
N ILE A 89 10.20 12.33 -4.89
CA ILE A 89 11.57 12.41 -5.44
C ILE A 89 12.61 12.56 -4.33
N GLU A 90 12.27 13.26 -3.24
CA GLU A 90 13.13 13.47 -2.07
C GLU A 90 13.41 12.18 -1.29
N LYS A 91 12.56 11.16 -1.45
CA LYS A 91 12.73 9.83 -0.84
C LYS A 91 13.34 8.81 -1.80
N THR A 92 13.72 9.21 -3.01
CA THR A 92 14.45 8.33 -3.94
C THR A 92 15.91 8.20 -3.53
N GLU A 93 16.51 7.07 -3.93
CA GLU A 93 17.93 6.80 -3.77
C GLU A 93 18.55 6.57 -5.14
N GLU A 94 19.53 7.41 -5.49
CA GLU A 94 20.20 7.38 -6.79
C GLU A 94 20.82 6.00 -7.05
N GLY A 95 20.56 5.45 -8.25
CA GLY A 95 21.07 4.15 -8.66
C GLY A 95 20.46 2.95 -7.95
N PHE A 96 19.44 3.16 -7.09
CA PHE A 96 18.92 2.09 -6.23
C PHE A 96 17.38 2.00 -6.20
N ALA A 97 16.67 3.00 -5.69
CA ALA A 97 15.25 2.85 -5.34
C ALA A 97 14.41 4.10 -5.57
N LEU A 98 13.15 3.90 -6.01
CA LEU A 98 12.13 4.94 -6.00
C LEU A 98 11.54 5.10 -4.59
N GLY A 99 11.15 6.34 -4.25
CA GLY A 99 10.54 6.69 -2.97
C GLY A 99 9.03 6.88 -3.06
N TYR A 100 8.29 6.18 -2.19
CA TYR A 100 6.85 6.38 -1.98
C TYR A 100 6.60 6.66 -0.50
N GLN A 101 5.81 7.69 -0.22
CA GLN A 101 5.37 8.06 1.11
C GLN A 101 3.90 7.66 1.30
N PHE A 102 3.63 6.94 2.38
CA PHE A 102 2.30 6.54 2.80
C PHE A 102 2.03 7.09 4.20
#